data_AF-A0A0F9YP88-F1
#
_entry.id   AF-A0A0F9YP88-F1
#
_cell.length_a   1.000
_cell.length_b   1.000
_cell.length_c   1.000
_cell.angle_alpha   90.00
_cell.angle_beta   90.00
_cell.angle_gamma   90.00
#
_symmetry.space_group_name_H-M   'P 1'
#
loop_
_entity.id
_entity.type
_entity.pdbx_description
1 polymer ?
#
loop_
_entity_poly.entity_id
_entity_poly.type
_entity_poly.pdbx_seq_one_letter_code
_entity_poly.pdbx_strand_id
1 'polypeptide(L)'
;MGYPSDSLDLQKRANDGLIEQNQQAKEMSYQQKESEKLRSFESTFYSLAEVARKEYERFEITKPNGATCRGSLAVTAIEDKLQVDSAAADHHLTLSRIFDSLDDESGMGIFSVVRSFYILLRVTVDRCPPEHREQYIDICVYSMPIKLIHLVCLAKVFTEWDNMRVLTEYGFFSRPGIEEYVNGWTLISQQEP
;
A
#
# COMPACT_ATOMS: atom_id res chain seq x y z
N MET A 1 -13.15 47.26 -59.11
CA MET A 1 -12.15 46.18 -58.98
C MET A 1 -11.86 46.01 -57.50
N GLY A 2 -12.59 45.11 -56.83
CA GLY A 2 -12.37 44.73 -55.43
C GLY A 2 -11.54 43.44 -55.40
N TYR A 3 -10.57 43.37 -54.51
CA TYR A 3 -9.38 42.55 -54.63
C TYR A 3 -9.58 41.07 -54.24
N PRO A 4 -9.04 40.11 -55.02
CA PRO A 4 -8.89 38.71 -54.62
C PRO A 4 -8.02 38.52 -53.36
N SER A 5 -7.18 39.51 -53.00
CA SER A 5 -6.26 39.42 -51.86
C SER A 5 -6.96 39.45 -50.50
N ASP A 6 -8.05 40.21 -50.35
CA ASP A 6 -8.79 40.29 -49.08
C ASP A 6 -9.46 38.95 -48.74
N SER A 7 -9.90 38.19 -49.76
CA SER A 7 -10.48 36.86 -49.57
C SER A 7 -9.43 35.83 -49.18
N LEU A 8 -8.23 35.89 -49.77
CA LEU A 8 -7.11 35.01 -49.43
C LEU A 8 -6.60 35.28 -48.00
N ASP A 9 -6.49 36.53 -47.60
CA ASP A 9 -6.07 36.90 -46.24
C ASP A 9 -7.10 36.48 -45.18
N LEU A 10 -8.40 36.57 -45.49
CA LEU A 10 -9.48 36.05 -44.63
C LEU A 10 -9.41 34.53 -44.49
N GLN A 11 -9.18 33.80 -45.59
CA GLN A 11 -9.02 32.34 -45.57
C GLN A 11 -7.78 31.92 -44.79
N LYS A 12 -6.66 32.65 -44.94
CA LYS A 12 -5.44 32.38 -44.20
C LYS A 12 -5.64 32.55 -42.69
N ARG A 13 -6.25 33.66 -42.27
CA ARG A 13 -6.60 33.89 -40.84
C ARG A 13 -7.56 32.85 -40.29
N ALA A 14 -8.55 32.43 -41.09
CA ALA A 14 -9.46 31.36 -40.70
C ALA A 14 -8.74 30.02 -40.53
N ASN A 15 -7.81 29.69 -41.42
CA ASN A 15 -6.98 28.48 -41.31
C ASN A 15 -6.05 28.54 -40.11
N ASP A 16 -5.39 29.68 -39.87
CA ASP A 16 -4.52 29.87 -38.70
C ASP A 16 -5.32 29.69 -37.39
N GLY A 17 -6.53 30.26 -37.32
CA GLY A 17 -7.44 30.06 -36.19
C GLY A 17 -7.90 28.60 -36.02
N LEU A 18 -8.18 27.88 -37.11
CA LEU A 18 -8.52 26.45 -37.07
C LEU A 18 -7.34 25.58 -36.62
N ILE A 19 -6.12 25.95 -36.99
CA ILE A 19 -4.90 25.26 -36.55
C ILE A 19 -4.71 25.45 -35.05
N GLU A 20 -4.85 26.68 -34.56
CA GLU A 20 -4.74 26.99 -33.13
C GLU A 20 -5.83 26.26 -32.31
N GLN A 21 -7.08 26.30 -32.77
CA GLN A 21 -8.18 25.56 -32.13
C GLN A 21 -7.93 24.05 -32.11
N ASN A 22 -7.41 23.48 -33.20
CA ASN A 22 -7.05 22.05 -33.23
C ASN A 22 -5.92 21.72 -32.26
N GLN A 23 -4.93 22.60 -32.11
CA GLN A 23 -3.83 22.40 -31.16
C GLN A 23 -4.36 22.44 -29.72
N GLN A 24 -5.18 23.43 -29.39
CA GLN A 24 -5.82 23.52 -28.06
C GLN A 24 -6.72 22.32 -27.78
N ALA A 25 -7.51 21.86 -28.75
CA ALA A 25 -8.36 20.68 -28.61
C ALA A 25 -7.56 19.40 -28.35
N LYS A 26 -6.40 19.24 -29.01
CA LYS A 26 -5.49 18.11 -28.77
C LYS A 26 -4.90 18.15 -27.36
N GLU A 27 -4.46 19.31 -26.91
CA GLU A 27 -3.92 19.50 -25.56
C GLU A 27 -4.97 19.21 -24.49
N MET A 28 -6.18 19.78 -24.63
CA MET A 28 -7.29 19.50 -23.72
C MET A 28 -7.65 18.01 -23.70
N SER A 29 -7.69 17.35 -24.87
CA SER A 29 -7.97 15.91 -24.95
C SER A 29 -6.89 15.07 -24.25
N TYR A 30 -5.62 15.48 -24.33
CA TYR A 30 -4.52 14.82 -23.62
C TYR A 30 -4.68 14.96 -22.10
N GLN A 31 -4.90 16.18 -21.60
CA GLN A 31 -5.12 16.46 -20.18
C GLN A 31 -6.34 15.71 -19.63
N GLN A 32 -7.42 15.64 -20.41
CA GLN A 32 -8.61 14.89 -20.03
C GLN A 32 -8.32 13.40 -19.86
N LYS A 33 -7.55 12.79 -20.78
CA LYS A 33 -7.18 11.37 -20.68
C LYS A 33 -6.33 11.09 -19.43
N GLU A 34 -5.39 11.96 -19.10
CA GLU A 34 -4.58 11.80 -17.89
C GLU A 34 -5.43 11.94 -16.63
N SER A 35 -6.35 12.90 -16.58
CA SER A 35 -7.30 13.06 -15.47
C SER A 35 -8.22 11.84 -15.31
N GLU A 36 -8.71 11.26 -16.41
CA GLU A 36 -9.54 10.05 -16.39
C GLU A 36 -8.77 8.84 -15.87
N LYS A 37 -7.50 8.67 -16.25
CA LYS A 37 -6.64 7.61 -15.71
C LYS A 37 -6.44 7.76 -14.20
N LEU A 38 -6.12 8.97 -13.74
CA LEU A 38 -5.95 9.24 -12.31
C LEU A 38 -7.24 8.95 -11.54
N ARG A 39 -8.39 9.44 -12.02
CA ARG A 39 -9.69 9.20 -11.39
C ARG A 39 -10.06 7.71 -11.33
N SER A 40 -9.78 6.97 -12.40
CA SER A 40 -9.99 5.52 -12.45
C SER A 40 -9.11 4.78 -11.43
N PHE A 41 -7.85 5.19 -11.34
CA PHE A 41 -6.92 4.70 -10.32
C PHE A 41 -7.43 5.00 -8.91
N GLU A 42 -7.81 6.25 -8.62
CA GLU A 42 -8.29 6.68 -7.29
C GLU A 42 -9.49 5.87 -6.82
N SER A 43 -10.48 5.65 -7.70
CA SER A 43 -11.63 4.82 -7.39
C SER A 43 -11.22 3.40 -6.98
N THR A 44 -10.22 2.83 -7.65
CA THR A 44 -9.69 1.50 -7.32
C THR A 44 -8.91 1.53 -6.01
N PHE A 45 -8.06 2.54 -5.83
CA PHE A 45 -7.24 2.76 -4.63
C PHE A 45 -8.10 2.84 -3.37
N TYR A 46 -9.10 3.72 -3.35
CA TYR A 46 -9.96 3.89 -2.17
C TYR A 46 -10.81 2.63 -1.88
N SER A 47 -11.23 1.91 -2.93
CA SER A 47 -11.92 0.63 -2.73
C SER A 47 -11.01 -0.42 -2.10
N LEU A 48 -9.75 -0.53 -2.53
CA LEU A 48 -8.80 -1.48 -1.96
C LEU A 48 -8.36 -1.07 -0.54
N ALA A 49 -8.22 0.23 -0.28
CA ALA A 49 -7.96 0.76 1.05
C ALA A 49 -9.07 0.37 2.03
N GLU A 50 -10.32 0.50 1.60
CA GLU A 50 -11.47 0.08 2.41
C GLU A 50 -11.51 -1.43 2.64
N VAL A 51 -11.15 -2.24 1.63
CA VAL A 51 -11.03 -3.69 1.79
C VAL A 51 -9.94 -4.03 2.83
N ALA A 52 -8.75 -3.45 2.71
CA ALA A 52 -7.66 -3.70 3.65
C ALA A 52 -8.04 -3.33 5.10
N ARG A 53 -8.74 -2.19 5.29
CA ARG A 53 -9.26 -1.80 6.60
C ARG A 53 -10.28 -2.79 7.14
N LYS A 54 -11.23 -3.25 6.31
CA LYS A 54 -12.26 -4.21 6.72
C LYS A 54 -11.70 -5.58 7.08
N GLU A 55 -10.73 -6.08 6.31
CA GLU A 55 -10.03 -7.32 6.62
C GLU A 55 -9.31 -7.21 7.97
N TYR A 56 -8.60 -6.10 8.19
CA TYR A 56 -7.97 -5.82 9.46
C TYR A 56 -8.95 -5.69 10.63
N GLU A 57 -10.05 -4.95 10.43
CA GLU A 57 -11.07 -4.79 11.46
C GLU A 57 -11.71 -6.11 11.81
N ARG A 58 -11.77 -7.09 10.90
CA ARG A 58 -12.31 -8.44 11.13
C ARG A 58 -11.29 -9.41 11.70
N PHE A 59 -10.01 -9.11 11.56
CA PHE A 59 -8.94 -9.95 12.06
C PHE A 59 -9.09 -10.23 13.55
N GLU A 60 -9.04 -11.51 13.91
CA GLU A 60 -9.19 -11.95 15.27
C GLU A 60 -8.21 -13.07 15.61
N ILE A 61 -7.82 -13.11 16.88
CA ILE A 61 -7.05 -14.22 17.45
C ILE A 61 -7.71 -14.66 18.75
N THR A 62 -7.59 -15.94 19.06
CA THR A 62 -8.09 -16.50 20.31
C THR A 62 -6.94 -16.64 21.30
N LYS A 63 -7.08 -16.03 22.48
CA LYS A 63 -6.11 -16.18 23.57
C LYS A 63 -6.21 -17.58 24.20
N PRO A 64 -5.18 -18.06 24.92
CA PRO A 64 -5.21 -19.35 25.61
C PRO A 64 -6.38 -19.52 26.61
N ASN A 65 -6.91 -18.41 27.13
CA ASN A 65 -8.08 -18.41 28.02
C ASN A 65 -9.43 -18.48 27.29
N GLY A 66 -9.42 -18.64 25.96
CA GLY A 66 -10.61 -18.69 25.11
C GLY A 66 -11.19 -17.32 24.72
N ALA A 67 -10.61 -16.21 25.19
CA ALA A 67 -11.08 -14.88 24.84
C ALA A 67 -10.57 -14.45 23.45
N THR A 68 -11.48 -13.97 22.60
CA THR A 68 -11.14 -13.44 21.28
C THR A 68 -10.73 -11.97 21.35
N CYS A 69 -9.61 -11.62 20.73
CA CYS A 69 -9.17 -10.25 20.52
C CYS A 69 -9.30 -9.90 19.05
N ARG A 70 -9.65 -8.66 18.72
CA ARG A 70 -9.96 -8.22 17.36
C ARG A 70 -9.21 -6.95 16.97
N GLY A 71 -8.83 -6.84 15.69
CA GLY A 71 -8.11 -5.70 15.12
C GLY A 71 -6.88 -5.33 15.94
N SER A 72 -6.83 -4.09 16.45
CA SER A 72 -5.67 -3.58 17.19
C SER A 72 -5.32 -4.40 18.43
N LEU A 73 -6.33 -4.93 19.14
CA LEU A 73 -6.11 -5.75 20.33
C LEU A 73 -5.54 -7.13 19.98
N ALA A 74 -5.88 -7.66 18.80
CA ALA A 74 -5.29 -8.90 18.31
C ALA A 74 -3.80 -8.69 18.04
N VAL A 75 -3.44 -7.63 17.32
CA VAL A 75 -2.03 -7.32 17.02
C VAL A 75 -1.23 -7.09 18.30
N THR A 76 -1.75 -6.32 19.26
CA THR A 76 -1.07 -6.14 20.56
C THR A 76 -0.85 -7.47 21.28
N ALA A 77 -1.83 -8.37 21.25
CA ALA A 77 -1.67 -9.68 21.88
C ALA A 77 -0.64 -10.58 21.16
N ILE A 78 -0.44 -10.42 19.85
CA ILE A 78 0.65 -11.07 19.11
C ILE A 78 2.00 -10.48 19.55
N GLU A 79 2.13 -9.16 19.58
CA GLU A 79 3.34 -8.47 20.04
C GLU A 79 3.70 -8.92 21.47
N ASP A 80 2.75 -8.91 22.40
CA ASP A 80 2.95 -9.36 23.78
C ASP A 80 3.41 -10.82 23.84
N LYS A 81 2.80 -11.70 23.02
CA LYS A 81 3.15 -13.13 22.99
C LYS A 81 4.59 -13.34 22.50
N LEU A 82 4.95 -12.68 21.40
CA LEU A 82 6.31 -12.73 20.86
C LEU A 82 7.34 -12.16 21.86
N GLN A 83 7.01 -11.08 22.56
CA GLN A 83 7.91 -10.48 23.55
C GLN A 83 8.09 -11.35 24.80
N VAL A 84 7.06 -12.05 25.26
CA VAL A 84 7.18 -12.98 26.40
C VAL A 84 8.03 -14.19 26.02
N ASP A 85 7.85 -14.71 24.81
CA ASP A 85 8.56 -15.90 24.34
C ASP A 85 9.97 -15.59 23.79
N SER A 86 10.31 -14.32 23.58
CA SER A 86 11.65 -13.86 23.19
C SER A 86 12.68 -13.94 24.32
N ALA A 87 12.45 -14.76 25.34
CA ALA A 87 13.40 -15.06 26.41
C ALA A 87 13.84 -16.55 26.41
N ALA A 88 13.37 -17.34 25.44
CA ALA A 88 13.67 -18.77 25.30
C ALA A 88 14.86 -19.03 24.35
N ALA A 89 15.63 -20.10 24.56
CA ALA A 89 16.80 -20.43 23.72
C ALA A 89 16.42 -20.77 22.26
N ASP A 90 17.23 -20.29 21.30
CA ASP A 90 17.02 -20.30 19.82
C ASP A 90 15.89 -19.36 19.35
N HIS A 91 16.14 -18.05 19.44
CA HIS A 91 15.12 -16.98 19.40
C HIS A 91 14.42 -16.84 18.05
N HIS A 92 15.14 -16.71 16.93
CA HIS A 92 14.50 -16.41 15.65
C HIS A 92 13.60 -17.56 15.17
N LEU A 93 14.11 -18.79 15.14
CA LEU A 93 13.36 -19.95 14.66
C LEU A 93 12.14 -20.23 15.56
N THR A 94 12.26 -19.99 16.86
CA THR A 94 11.15 -20.15 17.81
C THR A 94 10.08 -19.08 17.58
N LEU A 95 10.46 -17.81 17.47
CA LEU A 95 9.51 -16.72 17.23
C LEU A 95 8.82 -16.81 15.87
N SER A 96 9.53 -17.20 14.81
CA SER A 96 8.93 -17.49 13.50
C SER A 96 7.89 -18.60 13.59
N ARG A 97 8.21 -19.72 14.27
CA ARG A 97 7.24 -20.82 14.48
C ARG A 97 6.03 -20.39 15.29
N ILE A 98 6.22 -19.53 16.31
CA ILE A 98 5.11 -18.96 17.08
C ILE A 98 4.24 -18.10 16.16
N PHE A 99 4.85 -17.24 15.35
CA PHE A 99 4.11 -16.39 14.42
C PHE A 99 3.31 -17.22 13.39
N ASP A 100 3.92 -18.24 12.80
CA ASP A 100 3.26 -19.17 11.88
C ASP A 100 2.11 -19.91 12.58
N SER A 101 2.31 -20.38 13.82
CA SER A 101 1.25 -21.05 14.59
C SER A 101 0.07 -20.12 14.89
N LEU A 102 0.32 -18.85 15.15
CA LEU A 102 -0.72 -17.85 15.37
C LEU A 102 -1.51 -17.59 14.08
N ASP A 103 -0.86 -17.60 12.92
CA ASP A 103 -1.55 -17.48 11.63
C ASP A 103 -2.42 -18.71 11.37
N ASP A 104 -1.89 -19.92 11.57
CA ASP A 104 -2.60 -21.19 11.41
C ASP A 104 -3.83 -21.27 12.34
N GLU A 105 -3.67 -20.94 13.63
CA GLU A 105 -4.75 -20.94 14.63
C GLU A 105 -5.84 -19.90 14.30
N SER A 106 -5.47 -18.79 13.69
CA SER A 106 -6.41 -17.77 13.19
C SER A 106 -7.04 -18.11 11.83
N GLY A 107 -6.72 -19.28 11.25
CA GLY A 107 -7.21 -19.69 9.94
C GLY A 107 -6.63 -18.87 8.79
N MET A 108 -5.32 -18.59 8.83
CA MET A 108 -4.61 -17.71 7.89
C MET A 108 -5.03 -16.23 7.99
N GLY A 109 -5.45 -15.79 9.18
CA GLY A 109 -5.95 -14.45 9.42
C GLY A 109 -4.87 -13.38 9.25
N ILE A 110 -3.66 -13.62 9.76
CA ILE A 110 -2.51 -12.72 9.63
C ILE A 110 -2.15 -12.59 8.15
N PHE A 111 -1.98 -13.72 7.46
CA PHE A 111 -1.67 -13.72 6.04
C PHE A 111 -2.71 -12.96 5.21
N SER A 112 -4.00 -13.16 5.50
CA SER A 112 -5.10 -12.52 4.77
C SER A 112 -5.06 -10.99 4.92
N VAL A 113 -4.86 -10.49 6.14
CA VAL A 113 -4.73 -9.05 6.43
C VAL A 113 -3.51 -8.48 5.72
N VAL A 114 -2.34 -9.10 5.89
CA VAL A 114 -1.08 -8.63 5.27
C VAL A 114 -1.19 -8.63 3.75
N ARG A 115 -1.81 -9.68 3.17
CA ARG A 115 -2.08 -9.77 1.73
C ARG A 115 -2.99 -8.66 1.24
N SER A 116 -4.03 -8.29 1.99
CA SER A 116 -4.95 -7.22 1.60
C SER A 116 -4.23 -5.86 1.47
N PHE A 117 -3.34 -5.55 2.42
CA PHE A 117 -2.50 -4.37 2.37
C PHE A 117 -1.47 -4.42 1.23
N TYR A 118 -0.84 -5.58 1.04
CA TYR A 118 0.06 -5.82 -0.10
C TYR A 118 -0.63 -5.55 -1.45
N ILE A 119 -1.86 -6.03 -1.66
CA ILE A 119 -2.61 -5.83 -2.90
C ILE A 119 -2.85 -4.33 -3.14
N LEU A 120 -3.23 -3.59 -2.10
CA LEU A 120 -3.39 -2.14 -2.18
C LEU A 120 -2.09 -1.47 -2.63
N LEU A 121 -0.95 -1.78 -1.99
CA LEU A 121 0.32 -1.15 -2.38
C LEU A 121 0.76 -1.57 -3.79
N ARG A 122 0.59 -2.85 -4.14
CA ARG A 122 0.90 -3.37 -5.48
C ARG A 122 0.11 -2.65 -6.56
N VAL A 123 -1.19 -2.44 -6.37
CA VAL A 123 -2.03 -1.71 -7.32
C VAL A 123 -1.64 -0.24 -7.41
N THR A 124 -1.27 0.40 -6.28
CA THR A 124 -0.73 1.76 -6.28
C THR A 124 0.51 1.86 -7.16
N VAL A 125 1.44 0.94 -7.01
CA VAL A 125 2.65 0.90 -7.83
C VAL A 125 2.33 0.67 -9.30
N ASP A 126 1.53 -0.36 -9.60
CA ASP A 126 1.33 -0.84 -10.96
C ASP A 126 0.41 0.09 -11.78
N ARG A 127 -0.52 0.81 -11.14
CA ARG A 127 -1.59 1.57 -11.83
C ARG A 127 -1.60 3.07 -11.57
N CYS A 128 -0.94 3.56 -10.54
CA CYS A 128 -0.88 5.00 -10.30
C CYS A 128 0.02 5.68 -11.35
N PRO A 129 -0.40 6.82 -11.94
CA PRO A 129 0.48 7.64 -12.76
C PRO A 129 1.79 7.94 -12.01
N PRO A 130 2.96 7.78 -12.64
CA PRO A 130 4.27 7.88 -11.98
C PRO A 130 4.46 9.16 -11.16
N GLU A 131 3.95 10.28 -11.65
CA GLU A 131 4.01 11.61 -11.02
C GLU A 131 3.24 11.71 -9.69
N HIS A 132 2.28 10.82 -9.46
CA HIS A 132 1.46 10.78 -8.24
C HIS A 132 1.79 9.60 -7.33
N ARG A 133 2.56 8.61 -7.81
CA ARG A 133 2.75 7.31 -7.15
C ARG A 133 3.26 7.45 -5.72
N GLU A 134 4.31 8.23 -5.50
CA GLU A 134 4.90 8.39 -4.15
C GLU A 134 3.89 8.97 -3.16
N GLN A 135 3.11 9.97 -3.60
CA GLN A 135 2.05 10.57 -2.78
C GLN A 135 0.98 9.55 -2.38
N TYR A 136 0.55 8.67 -3.29
CA TYR A 136 -0.43 7.64 -2.95
C TYR A 136 0.14 6.51 -2.10
N ILE A 137 1.44 6.22 -2.22
CA ILE A 137 2.11 5.31 -1.28
C ILE A 137 2.10 5.93 0.13
N ASP A 138 2.42 7.21 0.28
CA ASP A 138 2.32 7.93 1.55
C ASP A 138 0.90 7.90 2.13
N ILE A 139 -0.11 8.21 1.30
CA ILE A 139 -1.52 8.14 1.72
C ILE A 139 -1.88 6.71 2.17
N CYS A 140 -1.39 5.68 1.47
CA CYS A 140 -1.60 4.29 1.85
C CYS A 140 -1.05 4.01 3.25
N VAL A 141 0.17 4.45 3.54
CA VAL A 141 0.82 4.25 4.85
C VAL A 141 0.10 5.03 5.95
N TYR A 142 -0.16 6.31 5.75
CA TYR A 142 -0.72 7.19 6.79
C TYR A 142 -2.21 6.99 7.06
N SER A 143 -2.95 6.47 6.09
CA SER A 143 -4.40 6.27 6.24
C SER A 143 -4.79 4.89 6.78
N MET A 144 -3.82 3.99 6.95
CA MET A 144 -4.06 2.67 7.54
C MET A 144 -3.91 2.68 9.06
N PRO A 145 -4.63 1.81 9.79
CA PRO A 145 -4.42 1.65 11.22
C PRO A 145 -2.96 1.30 11.53
N ILE A 146 -2.34 1.99 12.48
CA ILE A 146 -0.93 1.77 12.83
C ILE A 146 -0.63 0.30 13.19
N LYS A 147 -1.57 -0.37 13.87
CA LYS A 147 -1.45 -1.79 14.24
C LYS A 147 -1.57 -2.73 13.03
N LEU A 148 -2.23 -2.34 11.94
CA LEU A 148 -2.11 -3.06 10.67
C LEU A 148 -0.67 -2.97 10.14
N ILE A 149 -0.08 -1.76 10.15
CA ILE A 149 1.30 -1.55 9.71
C ILE A 149 2.28 -2.39 10.56
N HIS A 150 2.08 -2.42 11.87
CA HIS A 150 2.86 -3.28 12.76
C HIS A 150 2.76 -4.77 12.38
N LEU A 151 1.55 -5.26 12.09
CA LEU A 151 1.35 -6.66 11.68
C LEU A 151 2.09 -6.99 10.38
N VAL A 152 2.09 -6.06 9.41
CA VAL A 152 2.88 -6.19 8.17
C VAL A 152 4.38 -6.22 8.46
N CYS A 153 4.86 -5.41 9.41
CA CYS A 153 6.26 -5.43 9.83
C CYS A 153 6.64 -6.74 10.53
N LEU A 154 5.78 -7.26 11.41
CA LEU A 154 6.01 -8.56 12.05
C LEU A 154 6.10 -9.67 11.00
N ALA A 155 5.18 -9.68 10.02
CA ALA A 155 5.25 -10.62 8.90
C ALA A 155 6.57 -10.50 8.12
N LYS A 156 7.10 -9.29 7.93
CA LYS A 156 8.40 -9.09 7.27
C LYS A 156 9.59 -9.65 8.04
N VAL A 157 9.53 -9.65 9.37
CA VAL A 157 10.60 -10.13 10.26
C VAL A 157 10.53 -11.64 10.41
N PHE A 158 9.33 -12.19 10.60
CA PHE A 158 9.16 -13.59 11.02
C PHE A 158 8.79 -14.55 9.89
N THR A 159 8.48 -14.05 8.69
CA THR A 159 8.10 -14.88 7.53
C THR A 159 8.94 -14.57 6.30
N GLU A 160 8.97 -15.53 5.37
CA GLU A 160 9.63 -15.41 4.05
C GLU A 160 8.60 -15.29 2.91
N TRP A 161 7.43 -14.70 3.18
CA TRP A 161 6.37 -14.60 2.16
C TRP A 161 6.79 -13.71 0.98
N ASP A 162 6.53 -14.19 -0.24
CA ASP A 162 6.91 -13.47 -1.48
C ASP A 162 6.30 -12.07 -1.59
N ASN A 163 5.11 -11.85 -1.00
CA ASN A 163 4.45 -10.55 -0.98
C ASN A 163 5.26 -9.48 -0.20
N MET A 164 6.15 -9.88 0.71
CA MET A 164 7.04 -8.98 1.44
C MET A 164 8.15 -8.40 0.56
N ARG A 165 8.56 -9.11 -0.51
CA ARG A 165 9.59 -8.62 -1.44
C ARG A 165 9.15 -7.36 -2.15
N VAL A 166 7.90 -7.33 -2.64
CA VAL A 166 7.34 -6.15 -3.30
C VAL A 166 7.30 -4.96 -2.35
N LEU A 167 6.83 -5.14 -1.11
CA LEU A 167 6.83 -4.07 -0.12
C LEU A 167 8.25 -3.52 0.13
N THR A 168 9.25 -4.41 0.13
CA THR A 168 10.68 -4.05 0.26
C THR A 168 11.18 -3.27 -0.96
N GLU A 169 10.90 -3.74 -2.17
CA GLU A 169 11.32 -3.11 -3.44
C GLU A 169 10.82 -1.66 -3.58
N TYR A 170 9.62 -1.37 -3.06
CA TYR A 170 9.03 -0.03 -3.08
C TYR A 170 9.31 0.81 -1.83
N GLY A 171 10.30 0.40 -1.03
CA GLY A 171 10.80 1.19 0.09
C GLY A 171 9.81 1.35 1.26
N PHE A 172 8.76 0.52 1.34
CA PHE A 172 7.78 0.60 2.43
C PHE A 172 8.44 0.44 3.80
N PHE A 173 9.32 -0.56 3.94
CA PHE A 173 10.04 -0.84 5.20
C PHE A 173 11.19 0.13 5.48
N SER A 174 11.59 0.95 4.51
CA SER A 174 12.63 1.97 4.67
C SER A 174 12.07 3.33 5.11
N ARG A 175 10.75 3.44 5.34
CA ARG A 175 10.13 4.67 5.81
C ARG A 175 10.46 4.90 7.29
N PRO A 176 10.71 6.15 7.73
CA PRO A 176 10.95 6.47 9.14
C PRO A 176 9.83 5.94 10.05
N GLY A 177 10.21 5.41 11.22
CA GLY A 177 9.28 4.78 12.16
C GLY A 177 8.90 3.33 11.80
N ILE A 178 8.66 3.01 10.52
CA ILE A 178 8.47 1.62 10.07
C ILE A 178 9.80 0.86 10.16
N GLU A 179 10.87 1.47 9.65
CA GLU A 179 12.23 0.91 9.72
C GLU A 179 12.65 0.68 11.18
N GLU A 180 12.39 1.65 12.06
CA GLU A 180 12.69 1.53 13.50
C GLU A 180 11.94 0.36 14.13
N TYR A 181 10.66 0.20 13.79
CA TYR A 181 9.84 -0.91 14.29
C TYR A 181 10.34 -2.27 13.80
N VAL A 182 10.64 -2.39 12.49
CA VAL A 182 11.22 -3.62 11.90
C VAL A 182 12.57 -3.93 12.56
N ASN A 183 13.44 -2.94 12.72
CA ASN A 183 14.75 -3.12 13.34
C ASN A 183 14.64 -3.55 14.80
N GLY A 184 13.71 -2.98 15.57
CA GLY A 184 13.44 -3.40 16.95
C GLY A 184 13.11 -4.90 17.05
N TRP A 185 12.19 -5.38 16.23
CA TRP A 185 11.83 -6.80 16.18
C TRP A 185 12.92 -7.70 15.61
N THR A 186 13.66 -7.21 14.61
CA THR A 186 14.81 -7.93 14.05
C THR A 186 15.88 -8.17 15.12
N LEU A 187 16.20 -7.13 15.91
CA LEU A 187 17.14 -7.22 17.02
C LEU A 187 16.65 -8.21 18.09
N ILE A 188 15.38 -8.14 18.49
CA ILE A 188 14.79 -9.10 19.44
C ILE A 188 14.91 -10.54 18.92
N SER A 189 14.71 -10.75 17.62
CA SER A 189 14.80 -12.09 17.02
C SER A 189 16.24 -12.62 16.94
N GLN A 190 17.24 -11.74 16.96
CA GLN A 190 18.67 -12.05 16.80
C GLN A 190 19.46 -12.04 18.12
N GLN A 191 18.82 -11.74 19.25
CA GLN A 191 19.50 -11.76 20.55
C GLN A 191 19.95 -13.18 20.92
N GLU A 192 21.27 -13.36 21.08
CA GLU A 192 21.84 -14.50 21.80
C GLU A 192 21.77 -14.21 23.33
N PRO A 193 21.57 -15.24 24.19
CA PRO A 193 21.40 -15.08 25.63
C PRO A 193 22.62 -14.49 26.35
#